data_AF-A6I496-F1
#
_entry.id   AF-A6I496-F1
#
_cell.length_a   1.000
_cell.length_b   1.000
_cell.length_c   1.000
_cell.angle_alpha   90.00
_cell.angle_beta   90.00
_cell.angle_gamma   90.00
#
_symmetry.space_group_name_H-M   'P 1'
#
loop_
_entity.id
_entity.type
_entity.pdbx_description
1 polymer ?
#
loop_
_entity_poly.entity_id
_entity_poly.type
_entity_poly.pdbx_seq_one_letter_code
_entity_poly.pdbx_strand_id
1 'polypeptide(L)'
;MAPGCKSELRNVTNSHSNQPSNEDDAIKVFVRIRPAEEGARSADGEQSLCLSVLSQTALRLHSNPDPKTFVFDYVAGMDTTQVLGTENLFFQLKYIM
;
A
#
# COMPACT_ATOMS: atom_id res chain seq x y z
N MET A 1 -4.74 -54.51 5.53
CA MET A 1 -5.54 -53.31 5.83
C MET A 1 -5.00 -52.74 7.14
N ALA A 2 -4.38 -51.56 7.12
CA ALA A 2 -3.77 -50.97 8.31
C ALA A 2 -4.84 -50.31 9.21
N PRO A 3 -4.81 -50.50 10.55
CA PRO A 3 -5.76 -49.85 11.44
C PRO A 3 -5.36 -48.39 11.70
N GLY A 4 -6.37 -47.53 11.73
CA GLY A 4 -6.26 -46.08 11.68
C GLY A 4 -5.47 -45.43 12.83
N CYS A 5 -4.61 -44.49 12.44
CA CYS A 5 -4.04 -43.47 13.31
C CYS A 5 -5.15 -42.48 13.71
N LYS A 6 -5.51 -42.47 15.00
CA LYS A 6 -6.39 -41.47 15.60
C LYS A 6 -5.66 -40.12 15.60
N SER A 7 -6.28 -39.12 15.00
CA SER A 7 -5.85 -37.72 15.07
C SER A 7 -6.06 -37.19 16.49
N GLU A 8 -5.01 -37.10 17.29
CA GLU A 8 -5.00 -36.32 18.52
C GLU A 8 -4.90 -34.83 18.14
N LEU A 9 -6.05 -34.18 17.99
CA LEU A 9 -6.16 -32.71 18.00
C LEU A 9 -5.81 -32.22 19.39
N ARG A 10 -4.51 -32.05 19.66
CA ARG A 10 -4.06 -31.32 20.85
C ARG A 10 -4.54 -29.88 20.72
N ASN A 11 -5.46 -29.54 21.60
CA ASN A 11 -5.96 -28.21 21.88
C ASN A 11 -4.77 -27.24 21.91
N VAL A 12 -4.66 -26.36 20.90
CA VAL A 12 -3.68 -25.26 20.93
C VAL A 12 -4.19 -24.31 21.99
N THR A 13 -3.82 -24.56 23.24
CA THR A 13 -3.84 -23.54 24.28
C THR A 13 -3.20 -22.31 23.67
N ASN A 14 -4.00 -21.25 23.58
CA ASN A 14 -3.59 -19.91 23.22
C ASN A 14 -2.53 -19.44 24.23
N SER A 15 -1.30 -19.94 24.08
CA SER A 15 -0.10 -19.30 24.59
C SER A 15 0.08 -18.09 23.70
N HIS A 16 -0.74 -17.07 23.96
CA HIS A 16 -0.56 -15.74 23.42
C HIS A 16 0.79 -15.28 23.96
N SER A 17 1.82 -15.57 23.19
CA SER A 17 3.17 -15.11 23.41
C SER A 17 3.08 -13.60 23.45
N ASN A 18 3.21 -13.00 24.63
CA ASN A 18 3.47 -11.57 24.80
C ASN A 18 4.91 -11.26 24.37
N GLN A 19 5.38 -11.83 23.26
CA GLN A 19 6.58 -11.34 22.61
C GLN A 19 6.20 -10.03 21.91
N PRO A 20 7.03 -8.98 22.03
CA PRO A 20 6.90 -7.85 21.13
C PRO A 20 6.91 -8.41 19.71
N SER A 21 5.85 -8.16 18.94
CA SER A 21 5.85 -8.46 17.52
C SER A 21 7.05 -7.74 16.94
N ASN A 22 8.06 -8.49 16.52
CA ASN A 22 9.24 -7.90 15.90
C ASN A 22 8.74 -7.02 14.76
N GLU A 23 9.09 -5.73 14.73
CA GLU A 23 8.63 -4.83 13.68
C GLU A 23 9.06 -5.33 12.28
N ASP A 24 10.09 -6.17 12.22
CA ASP A 24 10.55 -6.86 11.02
C ASP A 24 9.67 -8.04 10.56
N ASP A 25 8.75 -8.54 11.39
CA ASP A 25 7.82 -9.63 11.04
C ASP A 25 6.43 -9.10 10.60
N ALA A 26 6.21 -7.78 10.70
CA ALA A 26 5.00 -7.15 10.22
C ALA A 26 4.98 -7.10 8.67
N ILE A 27 3.80 -7.30 8.09
CA ILE A 27 3.60 -7.14 6.65
C ILE A 27 3.89 -5.69 6.29
N LYS A 28 4.81 -5.48 5.34
CA LYS A 28 5.13 -4.16 4.82
C LYS A 28 4.08 -3.69 3.82
N VAL A 29 3.51 -2.52 4.06
CA VAL A 29 2.45 -1.91 3.24
C VAL A 29 3.01 -0.67 2.55
N PHE A 30 2.97 -0.70 1.22
CA PHE A 30 3.45 0.39 0.36
C PHE A 30 2.26 1.01 -0.39
N VAL A 31 2.18 2.33 -0.41
CA VAL A 31 1.16 3.08 -1.15
C VAL A 31 1.81 3.85 -2.29
N ARG A 32 1.21 3.83 -3.49
CA ARG A 32 1.68 4.60 -4.65
C ARG A 32 0.55 5.45 -5.22
N ILE A 33 0.79 6.75 -5.30
CA ILE A 33 -0.11 7.69 -5.97
C ILE A 33 0.28 7.75 -7.44
N ARG A 34 -0.66 7.43 -8.33
CA ARG A 34 -0.47 7.65 -9.76
C ARG A 34 -0.66 9.13 -10.11
N PRO A 35 0.10 9.69 -11.06
CA PRO A 35 -0.24 10.97 -11.68
C PRO A 35 -1.70 10.95 -12.17
N ALA A 36 -2.38 12.09 -12.07
CA ALA A 36 -3.68 12.26 -12.70
C ALA A 36 -3.52 12.16 -14.23
N GLU A 37 -4.44 11.45 -14.89
CA GLU A 37 -4.44 11.36 -16.35
C GLU A 37 -4.79 12.73 -16.96
N GLU A 38 -4.19 13.03 -18.11
CA GLU A 38 -4.47 14.23 -18.90
C GLU A 38 -5.92 14.18 -19.38
N GLY A 39 -6.84 14.73 -18.58
CA GLY A 39 -8.29 14.62 -18.80
C GLY A 39 -9.09 14.48 -17.51
N ALA A 40 -8.46 14.09 -16.41
CA ALA A 40 -9.09 14.07 -15.07
C ALA A 40 -9.10 15.45 -14.39
N ARG A 41 -8.79 16.52 -15.13
CA ARG A 41 -8.77 17.88 -14.62
C ARG A 41 -10.21 18.34 -14.42
N SER A 42 -10.67 18.31 -13.18
CA SER A 42 -11.98 18.85 -12.77
C SER A 42 -12.15 20.26 -13.34
N ALA A 43 -13.26 20.49 -14.04
CA ALA A 43 -13.55 21.72 -14.78
C ALA A 43 -13.92 22.93 -13.89
N ASP A 44 -13.60 22.89 -12.61
CA ASP A 44 -13.99 23.89 -11.63
C ASP A 44 -12.75 24.33 -10.84
N GLY A 45 -12.13 25.43 -11.29
CA GLY A 45 -11.27 26.39 -10.58
C GLY A 45 -10.16 25.94 -9.61
N GLU A 46 -10.40 24.95 -8.76
CA GLU A 46 -9.50 24.45 -7.73
C GLU A 46 -9.05 23.03 -8.05
N GLN A 47 -7.77 22.87 -8.40
CA GLN A 47 -7.12 21.56 -8.52
C GLN A 47 -6.84 20.95 -7.13
N SER A 48 -7.80 21.01 -6.20
CA SER A 48 -7.64 20.40 -4.89
C SER A 48 -7.78 18.88 -5.03
N LEU A 49 -6.63 18.20 -5.05
CA LEU A 49 -6.60 16.74 -4.95
C LEU A 49 -7.28 16.30 -3.64
N CYS A 50 -8.05 15.22 -3.69
CA CYS A 50 -8.65 14.64 -2.48
C CYS A 50 -7.60 14.02 -1.54
N LEU A 51 -6.35 13.93 -1.98
CA LEU A 51 -5.24 13.29 -1.27
C LEU A 51 -3.99 14.18 -1.35
N SER A 52 -3.20 14.22 -0.27
CA SER A 52 -1.87 14.86 -0.22
C SER A 52 -0.86 13.96 0.49
N VAL A 53 0.37 13.93 -0.01
CA VAL A 53 1.50 13.26 0.66
C VAL A 53 2.08 14.23 1.69
N LEU A 54 2.14 13.83 2.95
CA LEU A 54 2.76 14.62 4.01
C LEU A 54 4.25 14.26 4.16
N SER A 55 4.57 12.97 4.05
CA SER A 55 5.94 12.43 4.11
C SER A 55 6.03 11.10 3.37
N GLN A 56 7.23 10.51 3.29
CA GLN A 56 7.43 9.17 2.73
C GLN A 56 6.75 8.05 3.52
N THR A 57 6.14 8.33 4.67
CA THR A 57 5.41 7.34 5.48
C THR A 57 3.99 7.80 5.80
N ALA A 58 3.60 9.03 5.44
CA ALA A 58 2.33 9.62 5.83
C ALA A 58 1.57 10.26 4.65
N LEU A 59 0.29 9.93 4.58
CA LEU A 59 -0.66 10.37 3.55
C LEU A 59 -1.89 11.00 4.23
N ARG A 60 -2.40 12.11 3.70
CA ARG A 60 -3.65 12.74 4.15
C ARG A 60 -4.74 12.68 3.08
N LEU A 61 -5.89 12.13 3.45
CA LEU A 61 -7.15 12.17 2.72
C LEU A 61 -7.99 13.34 3.21
N HIS A 62 -8.35 14.26 2.30
CA HIS A 62 -9.16 15.44 2.56
C HIS A 62 -10.67 15.09 2.56
N SER A 63 -11.07 14.15 3.43
CA SER A 63 -12.47 13.86 3.70
C SER A 63 -13.12 14.96 4.53
N ASN A 64 -14.41 15.22 4.28
CA ASN A 64 -15.23 16.11 5.11
C ASN A 64 -16.14 15.28 6.03
N PRO A 65 -16.42 15.73 7.27
CA PRO A 65 -15.92 16.96 7.89
C PRO A 65 -14.48 16.86 8.42
N ASP A 66 -13.96 15.64 8.60
CA ASP A 66 -12.66 15.42 9.24
C ASP A 66 -11.66 14.75 8.28
N PRO A 67 -10.50 15.38 8.00
CA PRO A 67 -9.48 14.82 7.13
C PRO A 67 -8.73 13.68 7.81
N LYS A 68 -8.49 12.58 7.09
CA LYS A 68 -7.89 11.38 7.65
C LYS A 68 -6.41 11.26 7.28
N THR A 69 -5.56 11.05 8.28
CA THR A 69 -4.12 10.76 8.08
C THR A 69 -3.87 9.27 8.23
N PHE A 70 -3.10 8.71 7.31
CA PHE A 70 -2.68 7.31 7.30
C PHE A 70 -1.16 7.23 7.36
N VAL A 71 -0.65 6.21 8.07
CA VAL A 71 0.77 5.91 8.20
C VAL A 71 1.05 4.54 7.60
N PHE A 72 2.08 4.45 6.77
CA PHE A 72 2.50 3.25 6.05
C PHE A 72 4.02 3.11 6.09
N ASP A 73 4.53 1.94 5.72
CA ASP A 73 5.97 1.71 5.59
C ASP A 73 6.60 2.62 4.52
N TYR A 74 5.86 2.88 3.43
CA TYR A 74 6.29 3.82 2.41
C TYR A 74 5.13 4.37 1.58
N VAL A 75 5.23 5.65 1.22
CA VAL A 75 4.30 6.37 0.35
C VAL A 75 5.09 6.94 -0.83
N ALA A 76 4.84 6.39 -2.01
CA ALA A 76 5.33 6.86 -3.29
C ALA A 76 4.42 7.96 -3.85
N GLY A 77 4.99 9.15 -4.06
CA GLY A 77 4.33 10.28 -4.71
C GLY A 77 4.10 10.06 -6.22
N MET A 78 3.45 11.03 -6.85
CA MET A 78 3.15 11.01 -8.30
C MET A 78 4.42 10.94 -9.16
N ASP A 79 5.52 11.50 -8.66
CA ASP A 79 6.85 11.54 -9.26
C ASP A 79 7.63 10.22 -9.11
N THR A 80 7.13 9.25 -8.33
CA THR A 80 7.84 7.98 -8.15
C THR A 80 7.73 7.12 -9.41
N THR A 81 8.85 7.04 -10.11
CA THR A 81 9.03 6.19 -11.29
C THR A 81 9.09 4.72 -10.89
N GLN A 82 8.51 3.85 -11.72
CA GLN A 82 8.87 2.44 -11.64
C GLN A 82 10.34 2.33 -12.09
N VAL A 83 11.26 2.10 -11.15
CA VAL A 83 12.63 1.74 -11.51
C VAL A 83 12.59 0.30 -12.01
N LEU A 84 12.18 0.14 -13.26
CA LEU A 84 12.50 -1.04 -14.03
C LEU A 84 13.98 -0.97 -14.35
N GLY A 85 14.73 -2.01 -14.00
CA GLY A 85 16.09 -2.18 -14.47
C GLY A 85 16.15 -1.87 -15.97
N THR A 86 17.04 -0.95 -16.34
CA THR A 86 17.38 -0.54 -17.70
C THR A 86 16.23 0.09 -18.52
N GLU A 87 16.05 1.41 -18.36
CA GLU A 87 15.97 2.43 -19.43
C GLU A 87 15.07 2.20 -20.69
N ASN A 88 14.11 1.27 -20.71
CA ASN A 88 13.31 1.06 -21.94
C ASN A 88 11.84 0.71 -21.77
N LEU A 89 11.37 0.28 -20.58
CA LEU A 89 9.98 -0.18 -20.45
C LEU A 89 8.96 0.97 -20.26
N PHE A 90 9.37 2.12 -19.72
CA PHE A 90 8.48 3.27 -19.53
C PHE A 90 8.08 3.95 -20.85
N PHE A 91 9.00 4.00 -21.83
CA PHE A 91 8.67 4.45 -23.18
C PHE A 91 7.79 3.43 -23.93
N GLN A 92 8.05 2.13 -23.77
CA GLN A 92 7.27 1.08 -24.44
C GLN A 92 5.80 1.05 -23.99
N LEU A 93 5.52 1.13 -22.70
CA LEU A 93 4.14 1.14 -22.20
C LEU A 93 3.35 2.39 -22.61
N LYS A 94 4.03 3.51 -22.86
CA LYS A 94 3.41 4.73 -23.41
C LYS A 94 3.15 4.65 -24.93
N TYR A 95 3.80 3.73 -25.65
CA TYR A 95 3.67 3.59 -27.10
C TYR A 95 2.74 2.43 -27.52
N ILE A 96 2.38 1.55 -26.58
CA ILE A 96 1.46 0.41 -26.81
C ILE A 96 0.00 0.75 -26.49
N MET A 97 -0.28 1.82 -25.74
CA MET A 97 -1.63 2.33 -25.48
C MET A 97 -1.83 3.66 -26.20
#